data_AF-A0A927UT59-F1
#
_entry.id   AF-A0A927UT59-F1
#
_cell.length_a   1.000
_cell.length_b   1.000
_cell.length_c   1.000
_cell.angle_alpha   90.00
_cell.angle_beta   90.00
_cell.angle_gamma   90.00
#
_symmetry.space_group_name_H-M   'P 1'
#
loop_
_entity.id
_entity.type
_entity.pdbx_description
1 polymer ?
#
loop_
_entity_poly.entity_id
_entity_poly.type
_entity_poly.pdbx_seq_one_letter_code
_entity_poly.pdbx_strand_id
1 'polypeptide(L)'
;MPTVTPTVMPTVTPTVIPTVIPTVTPTPTDSEDIKDKVFTIRKYTYQILSDEQGTVIITGLTKKHATKIRIRDTVKINGKKYKIVKVKASAFKKCKKAKKIIIGKNVRSIGKKAFFKCKNVKNIYIKSRRVFLNKKRLFGKISNKTKITLPNGKVVYLSKYKKRGN
;
A
#
# COMPACT_ATOMS: atom_id res chain seq x y z
N MET A 1 36.57 -22.06 -75.94
CA MET A 1 36.97 -20.64 -75.82
C MET A 1 37.29 -20.35 -74.36
N PRO A 2 38.56 -20.04 -74.01
CA PRO A 2 38.93 -19.49 -72.71
C PRO A 2 38.87 -17.95 -72.77
N THR A 3 38.52 -17.29 -71.66
CA THR A 3 39.04 -15.96 -71.34
C THR A 3 39.16 -15.87 -69.82
N VAL A 4 40.35 -15.48 -69.40
CA VAL A 4 40.92 -15.51 -68.05
C VAL A 4 40.98 -14.09 -67.47
N THR A 5 40.54 -13.93 -66.20
CA THR A 5 41.17 -13.16 -65.08
C THR A 5 41.34 -11.61 -65.29
N PRO A 6 41.47 -10.71 -64.26
CA PRO A 6 41.84 -10.89 -62.85
C PRO A 6 40.93 -10.18 -61.81
N THR A 7 40.76 -10.75 -60.62
CA THR A 7 41.54 -10.53 -59.37
C THR A 7 41.37 -9.13 -58.76
N VAL A 8 40.57 -9.06 -57.68
CA VAL A 8 40.84 -8.12 -56.58
C VAL A 8 40.53 -8.80 -55.24
N MET A 9 41.59 -9.05 -54.49
CA MET A 9 41.68 -9.27 -53.04
C MET A 9 43.17 -8.99 -52.71
N PRO A 10 43.59 -8.55 -51.50
CA PRO A 10 42.91 -8.51 -50.20
C PRO A 10 43.04 -7.09 -49.55
N THR A 11 42.74 -6.73 -48.29
CA THR A 11 43.20 -7.27 -47.00
C THR A 11 42.66 -6.37 -45.86
N VAL A 12 41.78 -6.92 -45.00
CA VAL A 12 41.71 -6.90 -43.50
C VAL A 12 41.72 -5.55 -42.71
N THR A 13 41.16 -5.33 -41.50
CA THR A 13 40.40 -6.01 -40.41
C THR A 13 40.05 -4.89 -39.35
N PRO A 14 39.57 -5.13 -38.10
CA PRO A 14 38.51 -6.00 -37.53
C PRO A 14 37.55 -5.24 -36.53
N THR A 15 36.70 -6.02 -35.84
CA THR A 15 36.05 -5.79 -34.51
C THR A 15 34.71 -5.01 -34.56
N VAL A 16 33.56 -5.49 -34.04
CA VAL A 16 33.29 -6.19 -32.76
C VAL A 16 32.01 -7.08 -32.86
N ILE A 17 32.02 -8.24 -32.21
CA ILE A 17 30.91 -9.20 -31.96
C ILE A 17 30.33 -8.87 -30.55
N PRO A 18 29.00 -8.85 -30.27
CA PRO A 18 28.30 -10.08 -29.85
C PRO A 18 26.80 -10.22 -30.20
N THR A 19 26.47 -11.44 -30.64
CA THR A 19 25.34 -12.30 -30.22
C THR A 19 24.05 -11.66 -29.69
N VAL A 20 22.95 -11.77 -30.44
CA VAL A 20 21.58 -11.76 -29.86
C VAL A 20 20.69 -12.81 -30.51
N ILE A 21 20.58 -13.98 -29.87
CA ILE A 21 19.41 -14.88 -29.90
C ILE A 21 19.22 -15.28 -28.41
N PRO A 22 18.04 -15.16 -27.77
CA PRO A 22 16.76 -15.73 -28.24
C PRO A 22 15.49 -14.88 -28.06
N THR A 23 14.51 -15.16 -28.93
CA THR A 23 13.06 -15.23 -28.65
C THR A 23 12.49 -14.29 -27.58
N VAL A 24 12.19 -13.04 -27.96
CA VAL A 24 11.25 -12.22 -27.18
C VAL A 24 9.81 -12.58 -27.54
N THR A 25 9.24 -13.46 -26.73
CA THR A 25 7.80 -13.62 -26.58
C THR A 25 7.20 -12.24 -26.23
N PRO A 26 6.27 -11.66 -27.00
CA PRO A 26 5.70 -10.36 -26.64
C PRO A 26 4.72 -10.54 -25.48
N THR A 27 5.11 -10.13 -24.27
CA THR A 27 4.20 -9.88 -23.13
C THR A 27 4.76 -8.70 -22.32
N PRO A 28 3.93 -7.85 -21.68
CA PRO A 28 2.90 -6.96 -22.20
C PRO A 28 3.30 -5.48 -21.96
N THR A 29 3.13 -4.61 -22.95
CA THR A 29 3.47 -3.18 -22.86
C THR A 29 2.20 -2.33 -22.78
N ASP A 30 1.67 -2.11 -21.56
CA ASP A 30 0.84 -0.94 -21.19
C ASP A 30 0.71 -0.84 -19.65
N SER A 31 1.82 -0.58 -18.96
CA SER A 31 1.84 -0.34 -17.51
C SER A 31 2.74 0.85 -17.21
N GLU A 32 2.18 2.05 -17.43
CA GLU A 32 2.80 3.30 -16.98
C GLU A 32 2.99 3.31 -15.45
N ASP A 33 4.18 3.76 -15.03
CA ASP A 33 4.69 3.91 -13.67
C ASP A 33 3.81 4.74 -12.72
N ILE A 34 2.78 4.11 -12.15
CA ILE A 34 2.01 4.67 -11.03
C ILE A 34 2.33 4.00 -9.69
N LYS A 35 3.29 3.07 -9.66
CA LYS A 35 3.80 2.44 -8.43
C LYS A 35 4.39 3.55 -7.53
N ASP A 36 3.94 3.61 -6.27
CA ASP A 36 4.24 4.65 -5.29
C ASP A 36 3.61 6.04 -5.50
N LYS A 37 2.80 6.23 -6.54
CA LYS A 37 2.07 7.48 -6.74
C LYS A 37 0.98 7.65 -5.69
N VAL A 38 0.88 8.87 -5.14
CA VAL A 38 -0.06 9.22 -4.08
C VAL A 38 -1.30 9.90 -4.66
N PHE A 39 -2.47 9.34 -4.38
CA PHE A 39 -3.77 9.84 -4.81
C PHE A 39 -4.59 10.31 -3.61
N THR A 40 -5.19 11.50 -3.73
CA THR A 40 -6.06 12.05 -2.70
C THR A 40 -7.51 11.89 -3.11
N ILE A 41 -8.26 11.07 -2.38
CA ILE A 41 -9.69 10.86 -2.62
C ILE A 41 -10.48 11.34 -1.41
N ARG A 42 -11.30 12.39 -1.62
CA ARG A 42 -12.10 13.08 -0.60
C ARG A 42 -11.24 13.66 0.53
N LYS A 43 -11.05 12.90 1.61
CA LYS A 43 -10.29 13.30 2.80
C LYS A 43 -9.12 12.35 3.09
N TYR A 44 -8.94 11.32 2.28
CA TYR A 44 -7.96 10.25 2.48
C TYR A 44 -6.92 10.28 1.38
N THR A 45 -5.68 10.02 1.74
CA THR A 45 -4.57 9.88 0.80
C THR A 45 -4.17 8.41 0.70
N TYR A 46 -3.96 7.93 -0.52
CA TYR A 46 -3.64 6.55 -0.86
C TYR A 46 -2.36 6.51 -1.68
N GLN A 47 -1.54 5.48 -1.55
CA GLN A 47 -0.32 5.25 -2.31
C GLN A 47 -0.46 3.90 -2.99
N ILE A 48 -0.26 3.83 -4.30
CA ILE A 48 -0.31 2.57 -5.03
C ILE A 48 0.89 1.72 -4.65
N LEU A 49 0.63 0.49 -4.21
CA LEU A 49 1.68 -0.47 -3.88
C LEU A 49 2.04 -1.33 -5.10
N SER A 50 1.02 -1.75 -5.86
CA SER A 50 1.16 -2.53 -7.08
C SER A 50 -0.13 -2.40 -7.90
N ASP A 51 -0.01 -1.96 -9.16
CA ASP A 51 -1.14 -1.92 -10.10
C ASP A 51 -1.55 -3.33 -10.51
N GLU A 52 -0.57 -4.20 -10.80
CA GLU A 52 -0.79 -5.60 -11.17
C GLU A 52 -1.64 -6.37 -10.14
N GLN A 53 -1.35 -6.18 -8.85
CA GLN A 53 -2.12 -6.82 -7.77
C GLN A 53 -3.39 -6.03 -7.41
N GLY A 54 -3.54 -4.81 -7.93
CA GLY A 54 -4.60 -3.87 -7.57
C GLY A 54 -4.58 -3.54 -6.09
N THR A 55 -3.41 -3.20 -5.51
CA THR A 55 -3.27 -2.96 -4.08
C THR A 55 -2.76 -1.55 -3.73
N VAL A 56 -3.31 -0.99 -2.65
CA VAL A 56 -2.98 0.36 -2.18
C VAL A 56 -2.74 0.42 -0.68
N ILE A 57 -1.96 1.42 -0.28
CA ILE A 57 -1.66 1.79 1.09
C ILE A 57 -2.36 3.10 1.41
N ILE A 58 -3.13 3.15 2.49
CA ILE A 58 -3.64 4.44 2.96
C ILE A 58 -2.54 5.19 3.71
N THR A 59 -2.13 6.34 3.17
CA THR A 59 -1.05 7.17 3.72
C THR A 59 -1.54 8.12 4.80
N GLY A 60 -2.83 8.48 4.80
CA GLY A 60 -3.42 9.26 5.88
C GLY A 60 -4.74 9.95 5.57
N LEU A 61 -5.02 10.98 6.37
CA LEU A 61 -6.13 11.92 6.20
C LEU A 61 -5.58 13.32 5.93
N THR A 62 -6.08 13.98 4.88
CA THR A 62 -5.84 15.42 4.69
C THR A 62 -6.56 16.23 5.78
N LYS A 63 -7.81 15.88 6.10
CA LYS A 63 -8.58 16.51 7.18
C LYS A 63 -8.31 15.85 8.54
N LYS A 64 -7.40 16.43 9.33
CA LYS A 64 -7.05 15.99 10.70
C LYS A 64 -8.21 16.11 11.73
N HIS A 65 -9.27 16.84 11.38
CA HIS A 65 -10.47 17.06 12.19
C HIS A 65 -11.62 16.08 11.91
N ALA A 66 -11.39 15.03 11.11
CA ALA A 66 -12.42 14.05 10.80
C ALA A 66 -12.93 13.35 12.09
N THR A 67 -14.25 13.39 12.30
CA THR A 67 -14.91 12.73 13.45
C THR A 67 -15.09 11.22 13.27
N LYS A 68 -15.14 10.76 12.02
CA LYS A 68 -15.30 9.35 11.64
C LYS A 68 -14.27 8.97 10.60
N ILE A 69 -13.44 7.98 10.93
CA ILE A 69 -12.41 7.40 10.06
C ILE A 69 -12.93 6.05 9.56
N ARG A 70 -13.12 5.91 8.25
CA ARG A 70 -13.54 4.67 7.61
C ARG A 70 -12.52 4.28 6.55
N ILE A 71 -11.66 3.33 6.89
CA ILE A 71 -10.78 2.65 5.96
C ILE A 71 -11.61 1.55 5.32
N ARG A 72 -11.92 1.71 4.04
CA ARG A 72 -12.72 0.74 3.28
C ARG A 72 -11.89 -0.49 2.93
N ASP A 73 -12.56 -1.49 2.37
CA ASP A 73 -11.93 -2.69 1.82
C ASP A 73 -11.26 -2.38 0.48
N THR A 74 -11.92 -1.51 -0.31
CA THR A 74 -11.48 -1.10 -1.64
C THR A 74 -11.74 0.38 -1.89
N VAL A 75 -10.96 0.98 -2.79
CA VAL A 75 -11.10 2.35 -3.29
C VAL A 75 -11.03 2.31 -4.82
N LYS A 76 -11.75 3.20 -5.50
CA LYS A 76 -11.63 3.39 -6.95
C LYS A 76 -10.69 4.59 -7.18
N ILE A 77 -9.63 4.40 -7.97
CA ILE A 77 -8.67 5.44 -8.35
C ILE A 77 -8.60 5.36 -9.88
N ASN A 78 -8.91 6.46 -10.57
CA ASN A 78 -8.89 6.54 -12.03
C ASN A 78 -9.70 5.42 -12.74
N GLY A 79 -10.93 5.15 -12.29
CA GLY A 79 -11.77 4.06 -12.84
C GLY A 79 -11.40 2.64 -12.39
N LYS A 80 -10.13 2.36 -12.07
CA LYS A 80 -9.65 1.06 -11.57
C LYS A 80 -9.93 0.86 -10.07
N LYS A 81 -10.21 -0.38 -9.66
CA LYS A 81 -10.57 -0.76 -8.28
C LYS A 81 -9.35 -1.34 -7.55
N TYR A 82 -8.95 -0.70 -6.46
CA TYR A 82 -7.81 -1.12 -5.64
C TYR A 82 -8.23 -1.58 -4.26
N LYS A 83 -7.57 -2.62 -3.75
CA LYS A 83 -7.75 -3.18 -2.40
C LYS A 83 -6.84 -2.47 -1.41
N ILE A 84 -7.40 -2.00 -0.30
CA ILE A 84 -6.63 -1.34 0.76
C ILE A 84 -6.03 -2.41 1.67
N VAL A 85 -4.75 -2.69 1.47
CA VAL A 85 -4.04 -3.79 2.15
C VAL A 85 -3.20 -3.32 3.32
N LYS A 86 -2.71 -2.09 3.28
CA LYS A 86 -1.82 -1.55 4.32
C LYS A 86 -2.24 -0.14 4.74
N VAL A 87 -1.94 0.20 5.98
CA VAL A 87 -2.03 1.56 6.54
C VAL A 87 -0.62 2.03 6.85
N LYS A 88 -0.21 3.17 6.30
CA LYS A 88 1.14 3.73 6.51
C LYS A 88 1.37 4.06 7.97
N ALA A 89 2.64 4.06 8.38
CA ALA A 89 3.03 4.52 9.70
C ALA A 89 2.59 5.98 9.90
N SER A 90 2.07 6.31 11.08
CA SER A 90 1.55 7.65 11.41
C SER A 90 0.40 8.18 10.52
N ALA A 91 -0.25 7.35 9.70
CA ALA A 91 -1.28 7.80 8.75
C ALA A 91 -2.41 8.65 9.37
N PHE A 92 -2.84 8.30 10.58
CA PHE A 92 -3.89 8.99 11.33
C PHE A 92 -3.35 9.58 12.64
N LYS A 93 -2.07 9.94 12.68
CA LYS A 93 -1.43 10.53 13.86
C LYS A 93 -2.08 11.90 14.18
N LYS A 94 -2.32 12.15 15.47
CA LYS A 94 -2.96 13.37 16.00
C LYS A 94 -4.41 13.60 15.51
N CYS A 95 -5.16 12.57 15.10
CA CYS A 95 -6.59 12.72 14.81
C CYS A 95 -7.40 12.92 16.11
N LYS A 96 -7.32 14.13 16.68
CA LYS A 96 -7.94 14.46 17.97
C LYS A 96 -9.46 14.39 17.93
N LYS A 97 -10.13 14.68 16.81
CA LYS A 97 -11.59 14.67 16.71
C LYS A 97 -12.19 13.30 16.35
N ALA A 98 -11.38 12.32 15.97
CA ALA A 98 -11.88 11.00 15.55
C ALA A 98 -12.53 10.27 16.72
N LYS A 99 -13.85 10.03 16.64
CA LYS A 99 -14.65 9.29 17.62
C LYS A 99 -14.78 7.81 17.25
N LYS A 100 -14.89 7.51 15.94
CA LYS A 100 -15.10 6.16 15.42
C LYS A 100 -14.11 5.84 14.31
N ILE A 101 -13.41 4.72 14.44
CA ILE A 101 -12.47 4.18 13.45
C ILE A 101 -13.04 2.85 12.95
N ILE A 102 -13.10 2.66 11.64
CA ILE A 102 -13.52 1.41 11.01
C ILE A 102 -12.41 1.01 10.04
N ILE A 103 -11.88 -0.20 10.23
CA ILE A 103 -10.84 -0.83 9.43
C ILE A 103 -11.50 -1.94 8.61
N GLY A 104 -11.33 -1.87 7.29
CA GLY A 104 -11.87 -2.84 6.34
C GLY A 104 -11.28 -4.25 6.48
N LYS A 105 -11.95 -5.23 5.85
CA LYS A 105 -11.57 -6.65 5.87
C LYS A 105 -10.27 -6.94 5.12
N ASN A 106 -9.94 -6.14 4.11
CA ASN A 106 -8.75 -6.33 3.27
C ASN A 106 -7.46 -5.80 3.92
N VAL A 107 -7.56 -5.03 5.00
CA VAL A 107 -6.40 -4.43 5.65
C VAL A 107 -5.61 -5.52 6.38
N ARG A 108 -4.43 -5.83 5.87
CA ARG A 108 -3.51 -6.86 6.38
C ARG A 108 -2.48 -6.29 7.34
N SER A 109 -2.05 -5.05 7.17
CA SER A 109 -1.01 -4.47 8.05
C SER A 109 -1.27 -3.01 8.37
N ILE A 110 -1.03 -2.65 9.63
CA ILE A 110 -1.13 -1.28 10.12
C ILE A 110 0.22 -0.84 10.67
N GLY A 111 0.73 0.27 10.12
CA GLY A 111 2.03 0.81 10.47
C GLY A 111 2.12 1.31 11.91
N LYS A 112 3.36 1.43 12.38
CA LYS A 112 3.68 1.96 13.72
C LYS A 112 3.08 3.36 13.89
N LYS A 113 2.57 3.66 15.10
CA LYS A 113 1.97 4.97 15.44
C LYS A 113 0.81 5.42 14.54
N ALA A 114 0.18 4.54 13.73
CA ALA A 114 -0.87 4.96 12.79
C ALA A 114 -2.01 5.73 13.45
N PHE A 115 -2.39 5.42 14.69
CA PHE A 115 -3.43 6.14 15.45
C PHE A 115 -2.89 6.88 16.69
N PHE A 116 -1.61 7.23 16.70
CA PHE A 116 -0.99 7.88 17.86
C PHE A 116 -1.61 9.26 18.17
N LYS A 117 -1.84 9.58 19.46
CA LYS A 117 -2.48 10.83 19.93
C LYS A 117 -3.94 11.04 19.46
N CYS A 118 -4.67 10.00 19.07
CA CYS A 118 -6.12 10.09 18.78
C CYS A 118 -6.96 10.05 20.07
N LYS A 119 -6.98 11.15 20.81
CA LYS A 119 -7.53 11.20 22.20
C LYS A 119 -9.02 10.86 22.31
N ASN A 120 -9.85 11.26 21.34
CA ASN A 120 -11.31 11.12 21.42
C ASN A 120 -11.88 9.83 20.81
N VAL A 121 -11.04 8.86 20.43
CA VAL A 121 -11.51 7.61 19.82
C VAL A 121 -12.22 6.79 20.88
N LYS A 122 -13.53 6.57 20.68
CA LYS A 122 -14.36 5.74 21.58
C LYS A 122 -14.45 4.30 21.09
N ASN A 123 -14.58 4.11 19.77
CA ASN A 123 -14.78 2.79 19.18
C ASN A 123 -13.90 2.58 17.95
N ILE A 124 -13.25 1.41 17.88
CA ILE A 124 -12.45 0.93 16.77
C ILE A 124 -13.06 -0.38 16.31
N TYR A 125 -13.47 -0.45 15.04
CA TYR A 125 -14.02 -1.66 14.44
C TYR A 125 -13.00 -2.21 13.47
N ILE A 126 -12.53 -3.43 13.73
CA ILE A 126 -11.60 -4.16 12.89
C ILE A 126 -12.40 -5.25 12.20
N LYS A 127 -12.61 -5.13 10.89
CA LYS A 127 -13.28 -6.17 10.09
C LYS A 127 -12.32 -7.21 9.51
N SER A 128 -11.01 -6.98 9.61
CA SER A 128 -10.00 -7.90 9.10
C SER A 128 -9.69 -9.01 10.11
N ARG A 129 -9.73 -10.27 9.64
CA ARG A 129 -9.42 -11.46 10.44
C ARG A 129 -7.92 -11.66 10.65
N ARG A 130 -7.09 -11.19 9.72
CA ARG A 130 -5.62 -11.37 9.72
C ARG A 130 -4.89 -10.02 9.69
N VAL A 131 -5.35 -9.05 10.48
CA VAL A 131 -4.67 -7.76 10.56
C VAL A 131 -3.46 -7.84 11.48
N PHE A 132 -2.31 -7.50 10.93
CA PHE A 132 -1.09 -7.27 11.69
C PHE A 132 -1.11 -5.85 12.26
N LEU A 133 -1.36 -5.77 13.57
CA LEU A 133 -1.35 -4.52 14.32
C LEU A 133 0.03 -4.33 14.96
N ASN A 134 0.81 -3.38 14.45
CA ASN A 134 2.10 -3.05 15.08
C ASN A 134 1.89 -2.63 16.54
N LYS A 135 2.31 -3.46 17.52
CA LYS A 135 2.07 -3.16 18.94
C LYS A 135 2.82 -1.92 19.43
N LYS A 136 3.96 -1.56 18.81
CA LYS A 136 4.76 -0.37 19.16
C LYS A 136 3.98 0.94 18.88
N ARG A 137 3.35 1.49 19.94
CA ARG A 137 2.73 2.82 20.00
C ARG A 137 1.61 3.08 18.98
N LEU A 138 1.04 2.05 18.34
CA LEU A 138 -0.06 2.18 17.37
C LEU A 138 -1.26 2.94 17.94
N PHE A 139 -1.65 2.60 19.17
CA PHE A 139 -2.71 3.24 19.93
C PHE A 139 -2.16 4.06 21.12
N GLY A 140 -0.93 4.58 20.99
CA GLY A 140 -0.30 5.38 22.04
C GLY A 140 -1.02 6.72 22.25
N LYS A 141 -1.16 7.15 23.51
CA LYS A 141 -1.92 8.36 23.90
C LYS A 141 -3.39 8.38 23.42
N ILE A 142 -4.00 7.21 23.22
CA ILE A 142 -5.46 7.03 23.13
C ILE A 142 -5.99 6.62 24.51
N SER A 143 -7.24 7.01 24.81
CA SER A 143 -7.94 6.61 26.04
C SER A 143 -7.99 5.09 26.19
N ASN A 144 -7.66 4.58 27.39
CA ASN A 144 -7.69 3.14 27.65
C ASN A 144 -9.12 2.56 27.65
N LYS A 145 -10.14 3.41 27.74
CA LYS A 145 -11.58 3.05 27.69
C LYS A 145 -12.08 2.76 26.26
N THR A 146 -11.25 2.95 25.23
CA THR A 146 -11.64 2.69 23.84
C THR A 146 -11.99 1.21 23.62
N LYS A 147 -13.15 0.96 23.01
CA LYS A 147 -13.62 -0.39 22.64
C LYS A 147 -13.09 -0.77 21.26
N ILE A 148 -12.45 -1.93 21.14
CA ILE A 148 -12.00 -2.54 19.88
C ILE A 148 -12.93 -3.71 19.57
N THR A 149 -13.73 -3.62 18.52
CA THR A 149 -14.59 -4.69 18.04
C THR A 149 -13.86 -5.45 16.95
N LEU A 150 -13.62 -6.74 17.19
CA LEU A 150 -12.98 -7.69 16.26
C LEU A 150 -14.00 -8.23 15.24
N PRO A 151 -13.56 -8.86 14.15
CA PRO A 151 -14.46 -9.33 13.09
C PRO A 151 -15.40 -10.46 13.53
N ASN A 152 -15.07 -11.16 14.61
CA ASN A 152 -15.91 -12.19 15.23
C ASN A 152 -16.91 -11.60 16.24
N GLY A 153 -17.16 -10.29 16.20
CA GLY A 153 -18.04 -9.61 17.15
C GLY A 153 -17.44 -9.39 18.54
N LYS A 154 -16.27 -9.99 18.84
CA LYS A 154 -15.62 -9.87 20.14
C LYS A 154 -15.20 -8.43 20.41
N VAL A 155 -15.66 -7.87 21.53
CA VAL A 155 -15.26 -6.54 21.98
C VAL A 155 -14.13 -6.68 23.00
N VAL A 156 -13.02 -6.01 22.74
CA VAL A 156 -11.83 -5.97 23.60
C VAL A 156 -11.52 -4.52 23.91
N TYR A 157 -11.22 -4.20 25.17
CA TYR A 157 -10.80 -2.85 25.54
C TYR A 157 -9.34 -2.59 25.19
N LEU A 158 -9.03 -1.38 24.76
CA LEU A 158 -7.67 -0.97 24.44
C LEU A 158 -6.73 -1.09 25.65
N SER A 159 -7.25 -0.94 26.88
CA SER A 159 -6.52 -1.24 28.12
C SER A 159 -5.91 -2.65 28.12
N LYS A 160 -6.69 -3.68 27.78
CA LYS A 160 -6.25 -5.07 27.69
C LYS A 160 -5.26 -5.28 26.54
N TYR A 161 -5.45 -4.56 25.44
CA TYR A 161 -4.54 -4.61 24.28
C TYR A 161 -3.16 -3.99 24.56
N LYS A 162 -3.11 -2.87 25.32
CA LYS A 162 -1.85 -2.23 25.73
C LYS A 162 -1.07 -3.03 26.78
N LYS A 163 -1.76 -3.73 27.69
CA LYS A 163 -1.12 -4.58 28.71
C LYS A 163 -0.40 -5.81 28.11
N ARG A 164 -0.88 -6.37 26.98
CA ARG A 164 -0.26 -7.56 26.31
C ARG A 164 0.91 -7.22 25.37
N GLY A 165 1.53 -6.07 25.54
CA GLY A 165 2.57 -5.57 24.65
C GLY A 165 3.70 -4.83 25.38
N ASN A 166 3.76 -4.97 26.69
CA ASN A 166 4.88 -4.55 27.53
C ASN A 166 5.46 -5.79 28.18
#